data_AF-A0A2G9NAX1-F1
#
_entry.id   AF-A0A2G9NAX1-F1
#
_cell.length_a   1.000
_cell.length_b   1.000
_cell.length_c   1.000
_cell.angle_alpha   90.00
_cell.angle_beta   90.00
_cell.angle_gamma   90.00
#
_symmetry.space_group_name_H-M   'P 1'
#
loop_
_entity.id
_entity.type
_entity.pdbx_description
1 polymer ?
#
loop_
_entity_poly.entity_id
_entity_poly.type
_entity_poly.pdbx_seq_one_letter_code
_entity_poly.pdbx_strand_id
1 'polypeptide(L)'
;MFLDLSICILGEYSSSGSSSCFLLHVFVLSSAKMSDDVMACFVAAATVTSYFLHERERRKKRARRYWIHPVIADREERGQFWVMYLRDHEYAFLDYTRMSIKSFDELLGLLSSQLQRMDTYFCNSIPPVERLIITLR
;
A
#
# COMPACT_ATOMS: atom_id res chain seq x y z
N MET A 1 57.27 4.89 0.87
CA MET A 1 56.27 5.70 1.61
C MET A 1 54.84 5.54 1.08
N PHE A 2 54.59 5.33 -0.24
CA PHE A 2 53.23 5.05 -0.75
C PHE A 2 52.72 3.61 -0.50
N LEU A 3 53.63 2.65 -0.28
CA LEU A 3 53.26 1.25 -0.02
C LEU A 3 52.83 0.98 1.44
N ASP A 4 53.23 1.83 2.39
CA ASP A 4 52.90 1.63 3.81
C ASP A 4 51.48 2.07 4.16
N LEU A 5 50.91 3.04 3.43
CA LEU A 5 49.53 3.50 3.66
C LEU A 5 48.49 2.50 3.14
N SER A 6 48.87 1.61 2.22
CA SER A 6 47.99 0.60 1.63
C SER A 6 47.71 -0.57 2.58
N ILE A 7 48.65 -0.89 3.47
CA ILE A 7 48.52 -1.97 4.46
C ILE A 7 47.58 -1.54 5.60
N CYS A 8 47.59 -0.26 5.99
CA CYS A 8 46.72 0.24 7.06
C CYS A 8 45.23 0.24 6.71
N ILE A 9 44.85 0.46 5.44
CA ILE A 9 43.44 0.40 5.01
C ILE A 9 42.92 -1.05 4.93
N LEU A 10 43.81 -2.01 4.64
CA LEU A 10 43.47 -3.44 4.60
C LEU A 10 43.23 -4.05 6.00
N GLY A 11 43.77 -3.44 7.06
CA GLY A 11 43.64 -3.95 8.43
C GLY A 11 42.27 -3.74 9.08
N GLU A 12 41.55 -2.66 8.75
CA GLU A 12 40.24 -2.36 9.36
C GLU A 12 39.05 -2.92 8.58
N TYR A 13 39.26 -3.38 7.35
CA TYR A 13 38.19 -3.77 6.42
C TYR A 13 37.89 -5.28 6.36
N SER A 14 38.49 -6.08 7.25
CA SER A 14 38.28 -7.53 7.27
C SER A 14 36.96 -7.97 7.94
N SER A 15 36.19 -7.05 8.56
CA SER A 15 35.06 -7.43 9.43
C SER A 15 33.65 -7.29 8.82
N SER A 16 33.47 -6.86 7.58
CA SER A 16 32.13 -6.69 7.01
C SER A 16 32.01 -7.45 5.68
N GLY A 17 31.51 -8.68 5.75
CA GLY A 17 31.15 -9.52 4.60
C GLY A 17 29.92 -9.01 3.88
N SER A 18 30.01 -7.83 3.28
CA SER A 18 28.96 -7.23 2.47
C SER A 18 29.41 -7.17 1.01
N SER A 19 28.54 -7.57 0.08
CA SER A 19 28.79 -7.63 -1.37
C SER A 19 29.23 -6.29 -1.99
N SER A 20 29.12 -5.20 -1.23
CA SER A 20 29.71 -3.87 -1.49
C SER A 20 31.23 -3.86 -1.53
N CYS A 21 31.92 -4.76 -0.82
CA CYS A 21 33.39 -4.80 -0.77
C CYS A 21 34.02 -5.21 -2.12
N PHE A 22 33.38 -6.11 -2.86
CA PHE A 22 33.86 -6.50 -4.19
C PHE A 22 33.76 -5.35 -5.20
N LEU A 23 32.70 -4.55 -5.13
CA LEU A 23 32.49 -3.43 -6.05
C LEU A 23 33.50 -2.30 -5.81
N LEU A 24 33.83 -1.99 -4.55
CA LEU A 24 34.88 -1.01 -4.23
C LEU A 24 36.27 -1.48 -4.68
N HIS A 25 36.58 -2.77 -4.54
CA HIS A 25 37.88 -3.31 -4.93
C HIS A 25 38.06 -3.36 -6.46
N VAL A 26 37.00 -3.70 -7.20
CA VAL A 26 36.98 -3.64 -8.67
C VAL A 26 37.08 -2.18 -9.14
N PHE A 27 36.41 -1.24 -8.46
CA PHE A 27 36.47 0.18 -8.78
C PHE A 27 37.88 0.76 -8.62
N VAL A 28 38.56 0.46 -7.51
CA VAL A 28 39.94 0.94 -7.25
C VAL A 28 40.95 0.35 -8.25
N LEU A 29 40.81 -0.91 -8.64
CA LEU A 29 41.69 -1.54 -9.64
C LEU A 29 41.45 -1.01 -11.06
N SER A 30 40.22 -0.59 -11.39
CA SER A 30 39.87 -0.06 -12.71
C SER A 30 40.29 1.41 -12.90
N SER A 31 40.43 2.18 -11.81
CA SER A 31 40.93 3.57 -11.84
C SER A 31 42.40 3.72 -12.26
N ALA A 32 43.17 2.63 -12.29
CA ALA A 32 44.58 2.68 -12.65
C ALA A 32 44.85 2.69 -14.17
N LYS A 33 43.81 2.55 -15.03
CA LYS A 33 43.99 2.44 -16.50
C LYS A 33 42.87 3.05 -17.36
N MET A 34 41.90 3.77 -16.79
CA MET A 34 40.69 4.22 -17.51
C MET A 34 40.66 5.75 -17.64
N SER A 35 40.35 6.30 -18.81
CA SER A 35 40.24 7.74 -19.01
C SER A 35 39.09 8.33 -18.18
N ASP A 36 39.28 9.56 -17.69
CA ASP A 36 38.39 10.24 -16.74
C ASP A 36 36.92 10.30 -17.25
N ASP A 37 36.73 10.41 -18.57
CA ASP A 37 35.42 10.43 -19.22
C ASP A 37 34.65 9.10 -19.06
N VAL A 38 35.37 7.97 -19.17
CA VAL A 38 34.76 6.63 -19.06
C VAL A 38 34.43 6.32 -17.60
N MET A 39 35.25 6.80 -16.66
CA MET A 39 34.98 6.71 -15.23
C MET A 39 33.73 7.51 -14.85
N ALA A 40 33.59 8.74 -15.33
CA ALA A 40 32.41 9.57 -15.11
C ALA A 40 31.13 8.90 -15.66
N CYS A 41 31.18 8.32 -16.86
CA CYS A 41 30.06 7.57 -17.43
C CYS A 41 29.67 6.36 -16.57
N PHE A 42 30.65 5.61 -16.05
CA PHE A 42 30.38 4.46 -15.19
C PHE A 42 29.72 4.88 -13.86
N VAL A 43 30.23 5.94 -13.22
CA VAL A 43 29.64 6.48 -11.97
C VAL A 43 28.22 7.00 -12.21
N ALA A 44 27.98 7.70 -13.32
CA ALA A 44 26.65 8.17 -13.69
C ALA A 44 25.69 6.99 -13.91
N ALA A 45 26.10 5.94 -14.63
CA ALA A 45 25.28 4.75 -14.84
C ALA A 45 24.97 4.02 -13.52
N ALA A 46 25.96 3.90 -12.61
CA ALA A 46 25.80 3.25 -11.32
C ALA A 46 24.84 4.02 -10.39
N THR A 47 24.96 5.35 -10.32
CA THR A 47 24.08 6.19 -9.50
C THR A 47 22.64 6.18 -10.01
N VAL A 48 22.45 6.29 -11.33
CA VAL A 48 21.12 6.19 -11.97
C VAL A 48 20.48 4.82 -11.71
N THR A 49 21.25 3.73 -11.88
CA THR A 49 20.76 2.37 -11.62
C THR A 49 20.37 2.18 -10.15
N SER A 50 21.21 2.65 -9.22
CA SER A 50 20.93 2.62 -7.78
C SER A 50 19.62 3.36 -7.43
N TYR A 51 19.43 4.56 -8.00
CA TYR A 51 18.20 5.34 -7.82
C TYR A 51 16.95 4.57 -8.29
N PHE A 52 16.99 3.96 -9.48
CA PHE A 52 15.86 3.19 -10.01
C PHE A 52 15.55 1.94 -9.17
N LEU A 53 16.58 1.24 -8.67
CA LEU A 53 16.39 0.08 -7.79
C LEU A 53 15.76 0.48 -6.46
N HIS A 54 16.26 1.56 -5.84
CA HIS A 54 15.70 2.09 -4.60
C HIS A 54 14.24 2.52 -4.77
N GLU A 55 13.90 3.21 -5.86
CA GLU A 55 12.53 3.61 -6.15
C GLU A 55 11.60 2.40 -6.39
N ARG A 56 12.09 1.36 -7.07
CA ARG A 56 11.35 0.10 -7.24
C ARG A 56 11.05 -0.57 -5.90
N GLU A 57 12.02 -0.62 -5.00
CA GLU A 57 11.81 -1.17 -3.65
C GLU A 57 10.84 -0.32 -2.83
N ARG A 58 10.93 1.01 -2.90
CA ARG A 58 9.97 1.91 -2.26
C ARG A 58 8.56 1.67 -2.76
N ARG A 59 8.37 1.48 -4.08
CA ARG A 59 7.07 1.13 -4.67
C ARG A 59 6.56 -0.21 -4.19
N LYS A 60 7.41 -1.23 -4.09
CA LYS A 60 7.03 -2.54 -3.51
C LYS A 60 6.60 -2.42 -2.04
N LYS A 61 7.33 -1.64 -1.23
CA LYS A 61 6.99 -1.39 0.17
C LYS A 61 5.70 -0.58 0.33
N ARG A 62 5.42 0.34 -0.60
CA ARG A 62 4.19 1.14 -0.68
C ARG A 62 3.03 0.42 -1.36
N ALA A 63 3.28 -0.74 -1.99
CA ALA A 63 2.22 -1.51 -2.61
C ALA A 63 1.24 -1.91 -1.50
N ARG A 64 -0.03 -1.52 -1.69
CA ARG A 64 -1.08 -1.92 -0.76
C ARG A 64 -1.13 -3.44 -0.72
N ARG A 65 -1.10 -4.01 0.48
CA ARG A 65 -1.20 -5.48 0.67
C ARG A 65 -2.51 -6.02 0.08
N TYR A 66 -3.57 -5.23 0.16
CA TYR A 66 -4.88 -5.55 -0.40
C TYR A 66 -5.44 -4.34 -1.14
N TRP A 67 -6.05 -4.56 -2.31
CA TRP A 67 -6.84 -3.53 -3.00
C TRP A 67 -8.15 -3.26 -2.24
N ILE A 68 -8.84 -4.33 -1.83
CA ILE A 68 -9.97 -4.34 -0.88
C ILE A 68 -9.58 -5.29 0.24
N HIS A 69 -9.69 -4.86 1.49
CA HIS A 69 -9.36 -5.72 2.63
C HIS A 69 -10.34 -6.91 2.72
N PRO A 70 -9.90 -8.15 3.03
CA PRO A 70 -10.77 -9.33 3.03
C PRO A 70 -12.02 -9.17 3.91
N VAL A 71 -11.90 -8.53 5.07
CA VAL A 71 -13.05 -8.19 5.95
C VAL A 71 -14.14 -7.37 5.23
N ILE A 72 -13.75 -6.51 4.28
CA ILE A 72 -14.69 -5.71 3.48
C ILE A 72 -15.22 -6.51 2.29
N ALA A 73 -14.41 -7.41 1.73
CA ALA A 73 -14.84 -8.30 0.66
C ALA A 73 -15.94 -9.26 1.13
N ASP A 74 -15.81 -9.79 2.35
CA ASP A 74 -16.80 -10.71 2.95
C ASP A 74 -18.03 -9.99 3.53
N ARG A 75 -18.21 -8.68 3.29
CA ARG A 75 -19.31 -7.89 3.88
C ARG A 75 -20.69 -8.42 3.51
N GLU A 76 -20.85 -9.01 2.32
CA GLU A 76 -22.14 -9.53 1.88
C GLU A 76 -22.53 -10.79 2.66
N GLU A 77 -21.57 -11.56 3.17
CA GLU A 77 -21.85 -12.75 3.97
C GLU A 77 -21.81 -12.48 5.48
N ARG A 78 -20.88 -11.63 5.93
CA ARG A 78 -20.56 -11.42 7.36
C ARG A 78 -20.74 -9.97 7.81
N GLY A 79 -21.34 -9.13 6.98
CA GLY A 79 -21.54 -7.72 7.26
C GLY A 79 -22.46 -7.51 8.46
N GLN A 80 -22.13 -6.51 9.27
CA GLN A 80 -22.96 -6.11 10.41
C GLN A 80 -24.37 -5.67 9.98
N PHE A 81 -24.53 -5.24 8.73
CA PHE A 81 -25.83 -4.90 8.14
C PHE A 81 -26.85 -6.02 8.31
N TRP A 82 -26.51 -7.26 7.94
CA TRP A 82 -27.46 -8.38 8.01
C TRP A 82 -27.89 -8.72 9.44
N VAL A 83 -27.00 -8.48 10.41
CA VAL A 83 -27.31 -8.65 11.83
C VAL A 83 -28.22 -7.51 12.32
N MET A 84 -28.03 -6.30 11.82
CA MET A 84 -28.74 -5.08 12.25
C MET A 84 -30.02 -4.80 11.45
N TYR A 85 -30.22 -5.48 10.33
CA TYR A 85 -31.43 -5.38 9.51
C TYR A 85 -32.59 -6.18 10.13
N LEU A 86 -32.92 -5.89 11.39
CA LEU A 86 -33.98 -6.56 12.15
C LEU A 86 -35.37 -6.04 11.77
N ARG A 87 -35.76 -6.10 10.49
CA ARG A 87 -37.12 -5.71 10.08
C ARG A 87 -38.21 -6.57 10.74
N ASP A 88 -37.88 -7.80 11.10
CA ASP A 88 -38.81 -8.72 11.78
C ASP A 88 -39.10 -8.29 13.23
N HIS A 89 -38.26 -7.44 13.83
CA HIS A 89 -38.40 -6.99 15.21
C HIS A 89 -38.50 -5.46 15.27
N GLU A 90 -39.72 -4.95 15.15
CA GLU A 90 -39.99 -3.50 15.08
C GLU A 90 -39.41 -2.71 16.27
N TYR A 91 -39.47 -3.24 17.49
CA TYR A 91 -38.89 -2.59 18.67
C TYR A 91 -37.36 -2.46 18.58
N ALA A 92 -36.66 -3.53 18.18
CA ALA A 92 -35.20 -3.50 18.04
C ALA A 92 -34.78 -2.58 16.89
N PHE A 93 -35.54 -2.55 15.80
CA PHE A 93 -35.33 -1.63 14.69
C PHE A 93 -35.50 -0.18 15.11
N LEU A 94 -36.55 0.14 15.87
CA LEU A 94 -36.83 1.47 16.40
C LEU A 94 -35.74 1.92 17.39
N ASP A 95 -35.28 1.02 18.27
CA ASP A 95 -34.20 1.33 19.20
C ASP A 95 -32.87 1.61 18.48
N TYR A 96 -32.61 0.87 17.40
CA TYR A 96 -31.39 1.02 16.60
C TYR A 96 -31.41 2.28 15.73
N THR A 97 -32.47 2.48 14.95
CA THR A 97 -32.58 3.57 13.95
C THR A 97 -33.24 4.83 14.48
N ARG A 98 -33.84 4.78 15.67
CA ARG A 98 -34.68 5.85 16.27
C ARG A 98 -35.88 6.26 15.43
N MET A 99 -36.30 5.43 14.48
CA MET A 99 -37.43 5.70 13.60
C MET A 99 -38.24 4.42 13.30
N SER A 100 -39.53 4.60 12.99
CA SER A 100 -40.37 3.47 12.58
C SER A 100 -39.94 2.94 11.21
N ILE A 101 -40.24 1.67 10.94
CA ILE A 101 -39.95 1.04 9.65
C ILE A 101 -40.61 1.84 8.50
N LYS A 102 -41.83 2.33 8.70
CA LYS A 102 -42.55 3.14 7.70
C LYS A 102 -41.83 4.43 7.37
N SER A 103 -41.43 5.18 8.39
CA SER A 103 -40.68 6.43 8.22
C SER A 103 -39.33 6.18 7.54
N PHE A 104 -38.71 5.03 7.83
CA PHE A 104 -37.46 4.64 7.19
C PHE A 104 -37.67 4.36 5.70
N ASP A 105 -38.72 3.65 5.33
CA ASP A 105 -39.05 3.35 3.93
C ASP A 105 -39.41 4.60 3.13
N GLU A 106 -40.13 5.54 3.74
CA GLU A 106 -40.39 6.86 3.15
C GLU A 106 -39.09 7.62 2.89
N LEU A 107 -38.21 7.70 3.90
CA LEU A 107 -36.92 8.38 3.79
C LEU A 107 -36.02 7.71 2.74
N LEU A 108 -36.00 6.38 2.72
CA LEU A 108 -35.28 5.59 1.74
C LEU A 108 -35.80 5.87 0.34
N GLY A 109 -37.12 5.93 0.13
CA GLY A 109 -37.71 6.25 -1.17
C GLY A 109 -37.25 7.60 -1.71
N LEU A 110 -37.12 8.60 -0.84
CA LEU A 110 -36.65 9.94 -1.20
C LEU A 110 -35.15 9.98 -1.53
N LEU A 111 -34.34 9.22 -0.77
CA LEU A 111 -32.88 9.28 -0.86
C LEU A 111 -32.27 8.19 -1.75
N SER A 112 -33.03 7.16 -2.13
CA SER A 112 -32.50 5.99 -2.83
C SER A 112 -31.78 6.38 -4.12
N SER A 113 -32.33 7.30 -4.91
CA SER A 113 -31.72 7.77 -6.16
C SER A 113 -30.38 8.49 -5.96
N GLN A 114 -30.21 9.18 -4.82
CA GLN A 114 -28.98 9.90 -4.47
C GLN A 114 -27.95 8.98 -3.78
N LEU A 115 -28.43 7.95 -3.09
CA LEU A 115 -27.59 7.00 -2.37
C LEU A 115 -27.14 5.82 -3.23
N GLN A 116 -27.87 5.50 -4.30
CA GLN A 116 -27.51 4.43 -5.21
C GLN A 116 -26.25 4.81 -6.00
N ARG A 117 -25.31 3.87 -6.00
CA ARG A 117 -24.08 3.95 -6.80
C ARG A 117 -24.04 2.74 -7.72
N MET A 118 -23.37 2.91 -8.84
CA MET A 118 -23.24 1.86 -9.85
C MET A 118 -22.26 0.79 -9.39
N ASP A 119 -22.64 -0.46 -9.55
CA ASP A 119 -21.73 -1.59 -9.35
C ASP A 119 -20.68 -1.62 -10.44
N THR A 120 -19.47 -2.01 -10.06
CA THR A 120 -18.37 -2.20 -11.01
C THR A 120 -17.98 -3.67 -11.02
N TYR A 121 -17.39 -4.15 -12.12
CA TYR A 121 -16.92 -5.54 -12.23
C TYR A 121 -15.99 -5.97 -11.09
N PHE A 122 -15.29 -5.02 -10.47
CA PHE A 122 -14.31 -5.29 -9.43
C PHE A 122 -14.82 -5.07 -8.00
N CYS A 123 -15.98 -4.43 -7.83
CA CYS A 123 -16.52 -4.08 -6.52
C CYS A 123 -18.00 -3.75 -6.62
N ASN A 124 -18.80 -4.44 -5.81
CA ASN A 124 -20.20 -4.11 -5.60
C ASN A 124 -20.28 -2.83 -4.76
N SER A 125 -21.15 -1.92 -5.15
CA SER A 125 -21.49 -0.76 -4.35
C SER A 125 -22.26 -1.19 -3.10
N ILE A 126 -22.11 -0.41 -2.03
CA ILE A 126 -22.95 -0.56 -0.84
C ILE A 126 -24.38 -0.14 -1.22
N PRO A 127 -25.40 -0.96 -0.99
CA PRO A 127 -26.78 -0.64 -1.34
C PRO A 127 -27.29 0.56 -0.53
N PRO A 128 -28.23 1.35 -1.08
CA PRO A 128 -28.75 2.56 -0.43
C PRO A 128 -29.37 2.28 0.94
N VAL A 129 -30.00 1.12 1.12
CA VAL A 129 -30.56 0.66 2.40
C VAL A 129 -29.49 0.55 3.47
N GLU A 130 -28.39 -0.15 3.17
CA GLU A 130 -27.27 -0.34 4.10
C GLU A 130 -26.59 0.99 4.43
N ARG A 131 -26.39 1.85 3.42
CA ARG A 131 -25.86 3.21 3.63
C ARG A 131 -26.74 4.01 4.59
N LEU A 132 -28.05 3.95 4.42
CA LEU A 132 -28.98 4.71 5.24
C LEU A 132 -28.98 4.20 6.70
N ILE A 133 -29.01 2.88 6.91
CA ILE A 133 -28.97 2.29 8.25
C ILE A 133 -27.67 2.60 8.98
N ILE A 134 -26.53 2.56 8.31
CA ILE A 134 -25.24 2.92 8.92
C ILE A 134 -25.21 4.40 9.31
N THR A 135 -25.86 5.27 8.51
CA THR A 135 -25.88 6.72 8.75
C THR A 135 -26.78 7.11 9.93
N LEU A 136 -27.85 6.35 10.18
CA LEU A 136 -28.83 6.66 11.22
C LEU A 136 -28.45 6.15 12.63
N ARG A 137 -27.32 5.45 12.75
CA ARG A 137 -26.81 4.92 14.02
C ARG A 137 -26.40 6.04 14.99
#